data_AF-V5AUQ6-F1
#
_entry.id   AF-V5AUQ6-F1
#
_cell.length_a   1.000
_cell.length_b   1.000
_cell.length_c   1.000
_cell.angle_alpha   90.00
_cell.angle_beta   90.00
_cell.angle_gamma   90.00
#
_symmetry.space_group_name_H-M   'P 1'
#
loop_
_entity.id
_entity.type
_entity.pdbx_description
1 polymer ?
#
loop_
_entity_poly.entity_id
_entity_poly.type
_entity_poly.pdbx_seq_one_letter_code
_entity_poly.pdbx_strand_id
1 'polypeptide(L)'
;MLFGKYSRTAVTNPQESGGGDWVLLLVKGKVSGEGGESEKKIQWNKNQRLAGTFPEAERDSLMQLIGSGGSGVTMNEDTLVFPVEGTKKNKEGDAPNDGKTVSLLIYSSEDTTEIWKLSKEIPEGGCGDPSIVEWEKEKLIMMTACGDGRRRVYESGDKGDSWTEALGTLSRVWGDKQGEGAKGVRSGFITATIDGDDNRNVMLVTLPVYSEKAESEKENEKGKLHLWLTDNTHIVDIGPVSDDEVAASSLLYRSGEDGGNKEEELIALYEKKDDEETSHSLWFVLLTEQLQRVKDVLSKWKKVDETVSRLCISESDVESGSPGDACSTTVKITDGLVGFLSGNFSDGTWRDEYLGVNATVKRMQG
;
A
#
# COMPACT_ATOMS: atom_id res chain seq x y z
N MET A 1 18.34 -5.25 2.10
CA MET A 1 17.93 -4.06 2.89
C MET A 1 18.64 -2.85 2.35
N LEU A 2 17.91 -1.75 2.13
CA LEU A 2 18.41 -0.47 1.65
C LEU A 2 18.30 0.56 2.78
N PHE A 3 19.33 1.36 3.02
CA PHE A 3 19.31 2.42 4.04
C PHE A 3 20.13 3.63 3.61
N GLY A 4 19.73 4.82 4.08
CA GLY A 4 20.48 6.04 3.88
C GLY A 4 21.61 6.19 4.89
N LYS A 5 22.75 6.69 4.42
CA LYS A 5 23.87 7.15 5.25
C LYS A 5 24.10 8.63 4.96
N TYR A 6 24.07 9.42 6.02
CA TYR A 6 24.15 10.88 5.94
C TYR A 6 25.39 11.39 6.65
N SER A 7 25.98 12.46 6.11
CA SER A 7 26.96 13.26 6.83
C SER A 7 26.28 13.96 8.02
N ARG A 8 27.03 14.29 9.07
CA ARG A 8 26.48 15.01 10.22
C ARG A 8 25.85 16.34 9.81
N THR A 9 26.44 17.00 8.82
CA THR A 9 25.97 18.26 8.25
C THR A 9 24.61 18.11 7.55
N ALA A 10 24.41 17.00 6.80
CA ALA A 10 23.14 16.71 6.15
C ALA A 10 21.99 16.51 7.14
N VAL A 11 22.27 15.94 8.32
CA VAL A 11 21.27 15.71 9.37
C VAL A 11 20.90 17.01 10.08
N THR A 12 21.85 17.91 10.30
CA THR A 12 21.62 19.17 11.04
C THR A 12 21.07 20.28 10.16
N ASN A 13 21.50 20.36 8.90
CA ASN A 13 21.08 21.36 7.92
C ASN A 13 20.69 20.70 6.59
N PRO A 14 19.52 20.04 6.50
CA PRO A 14 19.07 19.38 5.26
C PRO A 14 19.01 20.35 4.06
N GLN A 15 18.77 21.63 4.33
CA GLN A 15 18.65 22.70 3.34
C GLN A 15 19.99 23.14 2.72
N GLU A 16 21.10 22.97 3.43
CA GLU A 16 22.46 23.24 2.92
C GLU A 16 23.14 21.98 2.39
N SER A 17 22.48 20.83 2.53
CA SER A 17 23.02 19.54 2.11
C SER A 17 22.99 19.40 0.58
N GLY A 18 24.12 19.00 0.01
CA GLY A 18 24.25 18.72 -1.41
C GLY A 18 24.12 17.23 -1.72
N GLY A 19 24.09 16.88 -3.02
CA GLY A 19 24.07 15.49 -3.47
C GLY A 19 25.29 14.64 -3.06
N GLY A 20 26.33 15.26 -2.46
CA GLY A 20 27.49 14.58 -1.88
C GLY A 20 27.37 14.25 -0.38
N ASP A 21 26.32 14.73 0.30
CA ASP A 21 26.14 14.60 1.76
C ASP A 21 25.31 13.38 2.17
N TRP A 22 24.76 12.66 1.18
CA TRP A 22 24.00 11.44 1.38
C TRP A 22 24.41 10.35 0.42
N VAL A 23 24.27 9.10 0.88
CA VAL A 23 24.53 7.90 0.11
C VAL A 23 23.51 6.84 0.49
N LEU A 24 23.01 6.08 -0.49
CA LEU A 24 22.22 4.88 -0.24
C LEU A 24 23.13 3.65 -0.17
N LEU A 25 22.92 2.83 0.85
CA LEU A 25 23.69 1.62 1.12
C LEU A 25 22.79 0.39 1.06
N LEU A 26 23.29 -0.63 0.39
CA LEU A 26 22.67 -1.94 0.29
C LEU A 26 23.43 -2.95 1.16
N VAL A 27 22.68 -3.67 1.98
CA VAL A 27 23.16 -4.81 2.77
C VAL A 27 22.33 -6.04 2.42
N LYS A 28 23.03 -7.15 2.14
CA LYS A 28 22.45 -8.46 1.83
C LYS A 28 22.62 -9.36 3.04
N GLY A 29 21.50 -9.84 3.58
CA GLY A 29 21.47 -10.90 4.58
C GLY A 29 21.23 -12.23 3.89
N LYS A 30 22.00 -13.26 4.25
CA LYS A 30 21.73 -14.64 3.86
C LYS A 30 21.14 -15.37 5.05
N VAL A 31 19.92 -15.88 4.89
CA VAL A 31 19.32 -16.79 5.87
C VAL A 31 19.93 -18.19 5.66
N SER A 32 20.38 -18.83 6.74
CA SER A 32 21.05 -20.13 6.73
C SER A 32 20.45 -21.05 7.79
N GLY A 33 20.42 -22.35 7.52
CA GLY A 33 19.94 -23.40 8.43
C GLY A 33 18.77 -24.17 7.81
N GLU A 34 18.94 -25.48 7.60
CA GLU A 34 17.90 -26.41 7.12
C GLU A 34 17.22 -27.18 8.27
N GLY A 35 17.66 -26.97 9.52
CA GLY A 35 17.07 -27.58 10.72
C GLY A 35 15.95 -26.76 11.37
N GLY A 36 15.53 -27.17 12.57
CA GLY A 36 14.46 -26.53 13.35
C GLY A 36 14.72 -25.04 13.65
N GLU A 37 13.69 -24.33 14.14
CA GLU A 37 13.72 -22.86 14.32
C GLU A 37 14.96 -22.32 15.05
N SER A 38 15.52 -23.09 15.99
CA SER A 38 16.71 -22.73 16.78
C SER A 38 18.04 -22.73 16.00
N GLU A 39 18.06 -23.28 14.78
CA GLU A 39 19.26 -23.36 13.93
C GLU A 39 19.29 -22.30 12.83
N LYS A 40 18.16 -21.61 12.60
CA LYS A 40 18.05 -20.55 11.59
C LYS A 40 18.86 -19.33 12.02
N LYS A 41 19.80 -18.91 11.17
CA LYS A 41 20.69 -17.77 11.40
C LYS A 41 20.64 -16.82 10.21
N ILE A 42 20.80 -15.53 10.48
CA ILE A 42 20.95 -14.50 9.45
C ILE A 42 22.39 -14.03 9.44
N GLN A 43 23.08 -14.28 8.33
CA GLN A 43 24.43 -13.77 8.11
C GLN A 43 24.36 -12.52 7.25
N TRP A 44 24.69 -11.38 7.84
CA TRP A 44 24.82 -10.12 7.11
C TRP A 44 26.16 -10.03 6.41
N ASN A 45 26.17 -9.58 5.16
CA ASN A 45 27.41 -9.33 4.45
C ASN A 45 28.19 -8.19 5.14
N LYS A 46 29.50 -8.37 5.30
CA LYS A 46 30.37 -7.36 5.93
C LYS A 46 30.51 -6.10 5.06
N ASN A 47 30.40 -6.26 3.74
CA ASN A 47 30.61 -5.19 2.78
C ASN A 47 29.27 -4.56 2.41
N GLN A 48 29.05 -3.33 2.87
CA GLN A 48 27.97 -2.46 2.39
C GLN A 48 28.29 -2.06 0.95
N ARG A 49 27.31 -2.21 0.05
CA ARG A 49 27.45 -1.74 -1.34
C ARG A 49 26.79 -0.39 -1.49
N LEU A 50 27.36 0.48 -2.31
CA LEU A 50 26.65 1.69 -2.75
C LEU A 50 25.48 1.25 -3.61
N ALA A 51 24.27 1.61 -3.21
CA ALA A 51 23.06 1.33 -3.98
C ALA A 51 22.89 2.37 -5.10
N GLY A 52 23.98 2.77 -5.76
CA GLY A 52 23.97 3.72 -6.86
C GLY A 52 24.91 4.92 -6.69
N THR A 53 25.55 5.27 -7.79
CA THR A 53 26.10 6.60 -8.07
C THR A 53 25.21 7.24 -9.12
N PHE A 54 24.25 8.06 -8.69
CA PHE A 54 23.34 8.72 -9.61
C PHE A 54 24.07 9.76 -10.48
N PRO A 55 23.69 9.92 -11.76
CA PRO A 55 24.20 10.99 -12.61
C PRO A 55 24.07 12.35 -11.93
N GLU A 56 25.00 13.25 -12.19
CA GLU A 56 25.03 14.59 -11.60
C GLU A 56 23.71 15.34 -11.83
N ALA A 57 23.10 15.22 -13.01
CA ALA A 57 21.80 15.81 -13.32
C ALA A 57 20.65 15.32 -12.42
N GLU A 58 20.63 14.05 -12.03
CA GLU A 58 19.62 13.51 -11.08
C GLU A 58 19.88 14.02 -9.67
N ARG A 59 21.15 14.04 -9.24
CA ARG A 59 21.60 14.61 -7.95
C ARG A 59 21.39 16.12 -7.86
N ASP A 60 21.42 16.82 -8.98
CA ASP A 60 21.25 18.27 -9.01
C ASP A 60 19.79 18.67 -8.85
N SER A 61 18.85 17.77 -9.17
CA SER A 61 17.42 18.00 -8.99
C SER A 61 16.90 17.75 -7.56
N LEU A 62 17.66 17.01 -6.74
CA LEU A 62 17.29 16.59 -5.38
C LEU A 62 18.28 17.11 -4.33
N MET A 63 17.79 17.60 -3.19
CA MET A 63 18.61 17.95 -2.03
C MET A 63 19.05 16.67 -1.29
N GLN A 64 18.11 15.75 -1.12
CA GLN A 64 18.29 14.53 -0.36
C GLN A 64 17.51 13.38 -1.00
N LEU A 65 18.01 12.15 -0.83
CA LEU A 65 17.29 10.92 -1.12
C LEU A 65 17.49 9.94 0.05
N ILE A 66 16.38 9.38 0.53
CA ILE A 66 16.31 8.50 1.68
C ILE A 66 15.57 7.22 1.31
N GLY A 67 15.93 6.11 1.97
CA GLY A 67 15.09 4.91 1.91
C GLY A 67 13.77 5.17 2.65
N SER A 68 12.65 4.91 2.00
CA SER A 68 11.31 5.17 2.55
C SER A 68 10.86 4.11 3.55
N GLY A 69 11.77 3.32 4.13
CA GLY A 69 11.45 2.17 5.00
C GLY A 69 10.38 1.23 4.44
N GLY A 70 9.76 0.43 5.32
CA GLY A 70 8.80 -0.59 4.89
C GLY A 70 9.45 -1.70 4.06
N SER A 71 8.66 -2.29 3.16
CA SER A 71 9.06 -3.41 2.31
C SER A 71 9.26 -2.96 0.85
N GLY A 72 10.30 -3.46 0.21
CA GLY A 72 10.42 -3.44 -1.25
C GLY A 72 9.74 -4.67 -1.86
N VAL A 73 9.73 -4.73 -3.19
CA VAL A 73 9.19 -5.87 -3.95
C VAL A 73 10.25 -6.46 -4.89
N THR A 74 10.07 -7.73 -5.23
CA THR A 74 10.76 -8.36 -6.34
C THR A 74 9.77 -8.48 -7.48
N MET A 75 10.05 -7.83 -8.60
CA MET A 75 9.26 -7.96 -9.83
C MET A 75 9.84 -9.07 -10.72
N ASN A 76 9.16 -9.32 -11.85
CA ASN A 76 9.68 -10.17 -12.94
C ASN A 76 11.16 -9.90 -13.26
N GLU A 77 11.86 -10.95 -13.71
CA GLU A 77 13.30 -10.94 -14.02
C GLU A 77 14.18 -10.70 -12.79
N ASP A 78 13.71 -11.11 -11.60
CA ASP A 78 14.38 -10.97 -10.32
C ASP A 78 14.84 -9.51 -10.06
N THR A 79 14.00 -8.56 -10.48
CA THR A 79 14.26 -7.12 -10.30
C THR A 79 13.85 -6.70 -8.90
N LEU A 80 14.81 -6.29 -8.09
CA LEU A 80 14.56 -5.70 -6.78
C LEU A 80 14.15 -4.24 -6.94
N VAL A 81 13.05 -3.84 -6.31
CA VAL A 81 12.52 -2.47 -6.31
C VAL A 81 12.30 -2.02 -4.88
N PHE A 82 12.83 -0.84 -4.53
CA PHE A 82 12.62 -0.21 -3.25
C PHE A 82 11.99 1.18 -3.42
N PRO A 83 11.02 1.55 -2.57
CA PRO A 83 10.56 2.92 -2.51
C PRO A 83 11.62 3.81 -1.84
N VAL A 84 11.81 4.99 -2.40
CA VAL A 84 12.72 6.03 -1.88
C VAL A 84 12.00 7.38 -1.88
N GLU A 85 12.38 8.22 -0.93
CA GLU A 85 11.80 9.54 -0.75
C GLU A 85 12.90 10.58 -0.92
N GLY A 86 12.60 11.65 -1.64
CA GLY A 86 13.53 12.74 -1.84
C GLY A 86 12.93 14.10 -1.50
N THR A 87 13.78 15.11 -1.42
CA THR A 87 13.38 16.51 -1.33
C THR A 87 13.88 17.24 -2.57
N LYS A 88 12.98 17.90 -3.30
CA LYS A 88 13.34 18.61 -4.54
C LYS A 88 14.13 19.89 -4.23
N LYS A 89 15.14 20.21 -5.04
CA LYS A 89 15.78 21.53 -4.98
C LYS A 89 14.84 22.62 -5.51
N ASN A 90 14.82 23.75 -4.81
CA ASN A 90 14.11 24.95 -5.25
C ASN A 90 14.74 25.48 -6.54
N LYS A 91 13.92 25.95 -7.48
CA LYS A 91 14.38 26.70 -8.65
C LYS A 91 14.63 28.15 -8.29
N GLU A 92 15.44 28.82 -9.10
CA GLU A 92 15.70 30.25 -8.96
C GLU A 92 14.39 31.05 -9.14
N GLY A 93 13.93 31.71 -8.08
CA GLY A 93 12.65 32.42 -8.03
C GLY A 93 11.55 31.77 -7.19
N ASP A 94 11.76 30.53 -6.72
CA ASP A 94 10.87 29.89 -5.74
C ASP A 94 11.07 30.54 -4.36
N ALA A 95 10.01 30.58 -3.54
CA ALA A 95 10.10 31.10 -2.18
C ALA A 95 11.16 30.30 -1.38
N PRO A 96 12.00 30.95 -0.57
CA PRO A 96 12.88 30.22 0.33
C PRO A 96 12.01 29.35 1.23
N ASN A 97 12.27 28.03 1.23
CA ASN A 97 11.58 26.93 1.95
C ASN A 97 10.56 26.05 1.20
N ASP A 98 10.43 26.11 -0.13
CA ASP A 98 9.42 25.31 -0.87
C ASP A 98 9.89 23.90 -1.35
N GLY A 99 10.84 23.29 -0.65
CA GLY A 99 11.40 21.97 -1.01
C GLY A 99 10.36 20.86 -0.84
N LYS A 100 9.62 20.54 -1.90
CA LYS A 100 8.56 19.52 -1.84
C LYS A 100 9.15 18.13 -1.70
N THR A 101 8.58 17.35 -0.77
CA THR A 101 8.80 15.90 -0.68
C THR A 101 8.33 15.22 -1.96
N VAL A 102 9.13 14.30 -2.45
CA VAL A 102 8.84 13.53 -3.67
C VAL A 102 9.07 12.06 -3.40
N SER A 103 8.21 11.21 -3.98
CA SER A 103 8.31 9.76 -3.89
C SER A 103 8.83 9.18 -5.19
N LEU A 104 9.77 8.24 -5.11
CA LEU A 104 10.52 7.67 -6.23
C LEU A 104 10.77 6.18 -5.98
N LEU A 105 11.29 5.50 -6.99
CA LEU A 105 11.75 4.11 -6.89
C LEU A 105 13.24 4.03 -7.17
N ILE A 106 13.89 3.10 -6.50
CA ILE A 106 15.21 2.63 -6.87
C ILE A 106 15.17 1.14 -7.16
N TYR A 107 15.75 0.72 -8.27
CA TYR A 107 15.66 -0.68 -8.70
C TYR A 107 16.93 -1.20 -9.36
N SER A 108 17.13 -2.51 -9.30
CA SER A 108 18.25 -3.23 -9.92
C SER A 108 17.84 -4.68 -10.20
N SER A 109 18.29 -5.22 -11.33
CA SER A 109 18.24 -6.67 -11.57
C SER A 109 19.31 -7.36 -10.73
N GLU A 110 18.96 -8.51 -10.13
CA GLU A 110 19.84 -9.25 -9.20
C GLU A 110 21.18 -9.69 -9.85
N ASP A 111 21.18 -9.94 -11.16
CA ASP A 111 22.33 -10.45 -11.93
C ASP A 111 23.36 -9.39 -12.34
N THR A 112 23.05 -8.10 -12.15
CA THR A 112 23.95 -7.02 -12.60
C THR A 112 24.82 -6.51 -11.46
N THR A 113 26.14 -6.71 -11.62
CA THR A 113 27.15 -6.18 -10.72
C THR A 113 27.34 -4.66 -10.90
N GLU A 114 26.36 -3.82 -10.48
CA GLU A 114 26.57 -2.44 -9.92
C GLU A 114 25.67 -1.29 -10.41
N ILE A 115 24.63 -1.47 -11.23
CA ILE A 115 23.82 -0.31 -11.69
C ILE A 115 22.40 -0.34 -11.10
N TRP A 116 22.27 0.21 -9.89
CA TRP A 116 20.97 0.67 -9.39
C TRP A 116 20.50 1.88 -10.21
N LYS A 117 19.23 1.89 -10.59
CA LYS A 117 18.58 2.97 -11.34
C LYS A 117 17.54 3.67 -10.48
N LEU A 118 17.40 4.98 -10.67
CA LEU A 118 16.31 5.76 -10.11
C LEU A 118 15.18 5.85 -11.15
N SER A 119 13.93 5.84 -10.70
CA SER A 119 12.77 6.11 -11.56
C SER A 119 12.85 7.53 -12.14
N LYS A 120 12.40 7.71 -13.39
CA LYS A 120 12.52 8.99 -14.11
C LYS A 120 11.46 9.99 -13.73
N GLU A 121 10.20 9.57 -13.70
CA GLU A 121 9.09 10.46 -13.40
C GLU A 121 8.93 10.59 -11.89
N ILE A 122 8.80 11.84 -11.45
CA ILE A 122 8.42 12.20 -10.09
C ILE A 122 6.92 12.48 -10.13
N PRO A 123 6.08 11.69 -9.42
CA PRO A 123 4.67 11.99 -9.23
C PRO A 123 4.46 13.36 -8.56
N GLU A 124 3.21 13.79 -8.42
CA GLU A 124 2.92 15.11 -7.85
C GLU A 124 3.62 15.32 -6.49
N GLY A 125 4.38 16.41 -6.38
CA GLY A 125 5.17 16.71 -5.19
C GLY A 125 4.31 17.12 -4.01
N GLY A 126 4.84 16.95 -2.80
CA GLY A 126 4.11 17.12 -1.55
C GLY A 126 3.55 15.81 -0.99
N CYS A 127 3.95 14.68 -1.57
CA CYS A 127 3.59 13.33 -1.13
C CYS A 127 4.85 12.53 -0.75
N GLY A 128 4.84 11.96 0.45
CA GLY A 128 5.91 11.15 1.03
C GLY A 128 5.42 9.80 1.54
N ASP A 129 6.26 9.15 2.33
CA ASP A 129 6.04 7.81 2.90
C ASP A 129 5.52 6.77 1.90
N PRO A 130 6.20 6.60 0.73
CA PRO A 130 5.74 5.66 -0.28
C PRO A 130 5.82 4.21 0.21
N SER A 131 4.70 3.48 0.06
CA SER A 131 4.63 2.02 0.16
C SER A 131 4.30 1.45 -1.22
N ILE A 132 4.95 0.34 -1.61
CA ILE A 132 4.79 -0.23 -2.94
C ILE A 132 4.40 -1.70 -2.90
N VAL A 133 3.63 -2.13 -3.89
CA VAL A 133 3.32 -3.54 -4.16
C VAL A 133 3.37 -3.82 -5.66
N GLU A 134 3.57 -5.08 -6.03
CA GLU A 134 3.36 -5.57 -7.39
C GLU A 134 1.94 -6.13 -7.53
N TRP A 135 1.23 -5.68 -8.57
CA TRP A 135 -0.12 -6.09 -8.95
C TRP A 135 -0.11 -6.66 -10.38
N GLU A 136 -0.88 -7.74 -10.61
CA GLU A 136 -1.06 -8.37 -11.93
C GLU A 136 0.26 -8.70 -12.68
N LYS A 137 1.32 -9.06 -11.93
CA LYS A 137 2.64 -9.51 -12.41
C LYS A 137 3.50 -8.51 -13.17
N GLU A 138 3.05 -7.28 -13.43
CA GLU A 138 3.89 -6.27 -14.13
C GLU A 138 3.60 -4.83 -13.71
N LYS A 139 2.55 -4.60 -12.92
CA LYS A 139 2.14 -3.25 -12.53
C LYS A 139 2.61 -2.97 -11.11
N LEU A 140 3.40 -1.91 -10.93
CA LEU A 140 3.67 -1.36 -9.61
C LEU A 140 2.53 -0.46 -9.18
N ILE A 141 2.10 -0.62 -7.94
CA ILE A 141 1.20 0.30 -7.26
C ILE A 141 1.97 0.95 -6.13
N MET A 142 2.02 2.28 -6.13
CA MET A 142 2.64 3.09 -5.09
C MET A 142 1.60 3.92 -4.37
N MET A 143 1.45 3.70 -3.07
CA MET A 143 0.62 4.52 -2.20
C MET A 143 1.51 5.54 -1.47
N THR A 144 1.09 6.81 -1.49
CA THR A 144 1.79 7.92 -0.84
C THR A 144 0.86 8.68 0.09
N ALA A 145 1.42 9.28 1.15
CA ALA A 145 0.69 10.19 2.02
C ALA A 145 1.02 11.64 1.63
N CYS A 146 0.00 12.45 1.35
CA CYS A 146 0.18 13.80 0.85
C CYS A 146 -0.16 14.87 1.90
N GLY A 147 0.50 16.02 1.79
CA GLY A 147 0.31 17.14 2.71
C GLY A 147 -1.10 17.75 2.70
N ASP A 148 -1.93 17.44 1.70
CA ASP A 148 -3.36 17.80 1.65
C ASP A 148 -4.26 16.84 2.45
N GLY A 149 -3.66 15.91 3.20
CA GLY A 149 -4.33 14.90 4.01
C GLY A 149 -4.81 13.70 3.21
N ARG A 150 -4.76 13.70 1.87
CA ARG A 150 -5.19 12.54 1.08
C ARG A 150 -4.04 11.59 0.83
N ARG A 151 -4.37 10.31 0.64
CA ARG A 151 -3.45 9.36 0.04
C ARG A 151 -3.63 9.31 -1.45
N ARG A 152 -2.52 9.47 -2.17
CA ARG A 152 -2.51 9.32 -3.63
C ARG A 152 -1.87 8.01 -3.98
N VAL A 153 -2.52 7.29 -4.88
CA VAL A 153 -2.09 5.99 -5.36
C VAL A 153 -1.76 6.12 -6.83
N TYR A 154 -0.58 5.65 -7.22
CA TYR A 154 -0.09 5.72 -8.59
C TYR A 154 0.21 4.32 -9.12
N GLU A 155 -0.04 4.13 -10.41
CA GLU A 155 0.25 2.90 -11.14
C GLU A 155 1.38 3.14 -12.14
N SER A 156 2.26 2.17 -12.29
CA SER A 156 3.36 2.19 -13.27
C SER A 156 3.59 0.78 -13.82
N GLY A 157 3.56 0.62 -15.15
CA GLY A 157 3.96 -0.62 -15.83
C GLY A 157 5.44 -0.65 -16.25
N ASP A 158 6.17 0.45 -16.05
CA ASP A 158 7.52 0.67 -16.59
C ASP A 158 8.54 1.04 -15.50
N LYS A 159 8.29 0.56 -14.27
CA LYS A 159 9.17 0.75 -13.11
C LYS A 159 9.43 2.23 -12.76
N GLY A 160 8.43 3.08 -12.96
CA GLY A 160 8.45 4.51 -12.63
C GLY A 160 9.08 5.38 -13.73
N ASP A 161 9.19 4.86 -14.96
CA ASP A 161 9.47 5.71 -16.12
C ASP A 161 8.28 6.64 -16.40
N SER A 162 7.05 6.15 -16.17
CA SER A 162 5.84 6.96 -16.12
C SER A 162 4.89 6.54 -15.00
N TRP A 163 4.15 7.51 -14.44
CA TRP A 163 3.15 7.29 -13.39
C TRP A 163 1.77 7.78 -13.81
N THR A 164 0.75 6.96 -13.54
CA THR A 164 -0.65 7.36 -13.68
C THR A 164 -1.32 7.35 -12.31
N GLU A 165 -1.94 8.45 -11.89
CA GLU A 165 -2.73 8.46 -10.66
C GLU A 165 -3.95 7.54 -10.83
N ALA A 166 -4.15 6.62 -9.89
CA ALA A 166 -5.19 5.59 -9.88
C ALA A 166 -6.56 6.16 -9.48
N LEU A 167 -7.02 7.21 -10.17
CA LEU A 167 -8.26 7.96 -9.85
C LEU A 167 -9.53 7.13 -9.98
N GLY A 168 -9.50 6.07 -10.80
CA GLY A 168 -10.64 5.17 -11.00
C GLY A 168 -10.75 4.05 -9.97
N THR A 169 -9.75 3.89 -9.09
CA THR A 169 -9.68 2.75 -8.15
C THR A 169 -9.33 3.22 -6.74
N LEU A 170 -8.05 3.44 -6.45
CA LEU A 170 -7.52 3.53 -5.08
C LEU A 170 -7.09 4.94 -4.66
N SER A 171 -6.80 5.83 -5.62
CA SER A 171 -6.31 7.16 -5.27
C SER A 171 -7.40 7.98 -4.59
N ARG A 172 -7.03 8.69 -3.53
CA ARG A 172 -7.90 9.58 -2.75
C ARG A 172 -9.05 8.88 -2.01
N VAL A 173 -9.06 7.55 -1.98
CA VAL A 173 -10.00 6.76 -1.17
C VAL A 173 -9.73 6.97 0.32
N TRP A 174 -8.46 6.88 0.72
CA TRP A 174 -8.05 7.07 2.11
C TRP A 174 -7.53 8.49 2.33
N GLY A 175 -7.94 9.11 3.43
CA GLY A 175 -7.48 10.44 3.80
C GLY A 175 -7.60 10.70 5.30
N ASP A 176 -6.75 11.59 5.77
CA ASP A 176 -6.64 12.01 7.15
C ASP A 176 -7.48 13.28 7.36
N LYS A 177 -8.32 13.26 8.41
CA LYS A 177 -9.24 14.35 8.72
C LYS A 177 -8.54 15.60 9.27
N GLN A 178 -7.27 15.49 9.64
CA GLN A 178 -6.50 16.56 10.27
C GLN A 178 -6.17 17.73 9.31
N GLY A 179 -6.47 17.62 8.01
CA GLY A 179 -6.35 18.72 7.05
C GLY A 179 -4.92 18.93 6.52
N GLU A 180 -4.68 20.10 5.92
CA GLU A 180 -3.36 20.48 5.41
C GLU A 180 -2.30 20.46 6.53
N GLY A 181 -1.23 19.70 6.34
CA GLY A 181 -0.13 19.56 7.30
C GLY A 181 -0.22 18.36 8.25
N ALA A 182 -1.23 17.49 8.09
CA ALA A 182 -1.25 16.18 8.73
C ALA A 182 0.00 15.37 8.33
N LYS A 183 0.73 14.84 9.31
CA LYS A 183 1.89 14.00 9.03
C LYS A 183 1.42 12.65 8.53
N GLY A 184 1.80 12.31 7.31
CA GLY A 184 1.58 10.98 6.75
C GLY A 184 2.13 9.89 7.66
N VAL A 185 1.42 8.77 7.74
CA VAL A 185 1.84 7.56 8.48
C VAL A 185 2.29 6.53 7.46
N ARG A 186 3.41 5.85 7.65
CA ARG A 186 3.77 4.78 6.72
C ARG A 186 2.82 3.59 6.83
N SER A 187 2.28 3.16 5.69
CA SER A 187 1.35 2.03 5.62
C SER A 187 2.06 0.71 5.44
N GLY A 188 1.61 -0.31 6.17
CA GLY A 188 1.82 -1.69 5.76
C GLY A 188 0.99 -1.92 4.50
N PHE A 189 1.64 -2.33 3.42
CA PHE A 189 1.00 -2.54 2.13
C PHE A 189 1.61 -3.77 1.48
N ILE A 190 0.78 -4.79 1.27
CA ILE A 190 1.21 -6.05 0.65
C ILE A 190 0.16 -6.52 -0.35
N THR A 191 0.61 -7.32 -1.31
CA THR A 191 -0.26 -8.19 -2.10
C THR A 191 -0.18 -9.60 -1.57
N ALA A 192 -1.32 -10.30 -1.60
CA ALA A 192 -1.43 -11.66 -1.11
C ALA A 192 -2.40 -12.45 -1.99
N THR A 193 -2.11 -13.74 -2.15
CA THR A 193 -3.06 -14.73 -2.64
C THR A 193 -3.53 -15.52 -1.43
N ILE A 194 -4.70 -15.16 -0.90
CA ILE A 194 -5.24 -15.78 0.31
C ILE A 194 -6.02 -17.01 -0.10
N ASP A 195 -5.77 -18.13 0.58
CA ASP A 195 -6.40 -19.40 0.22
C ASP A 195 -7.92 -19.29 0.34
N GLY A 196 -8.58 -19.63 -0.76
CA GLY A 196 -10.02 -19.68 -0.95
C GLY A 196 -10.30 -20.40 -2.27
N ASP A 197 -11.55 -20.64 -2.60
CA ASP A 197 -11.89 -21.51 -3.75
C ASP A 197 -11.33 -21.01 -5.10
N ASP A 198 -11.07 -19.70 -5.26
CA ASP A 198 -10.63 -19.09 -6.52
C ASP A 198 -9.24 -18.43 -6.45
N ASN A 199 -8.54 -18.50 -5.31
CA ASN A 199 -7.21 -17.88 -5.10
C ASN A 199 -7.12 -16.44 -5.63
N ARG A 200 -8.12 -15.60 -5.29
CA ARG A 200 -8.19 -14.19 -5.71
C ARG A 200 -6.98 -13.44 -5.16
N ASN A 201 -6.25 -12.74 -6.03
CA ASN A 201 -5.21 -11.83 -5.60
C ASN A 201 -5.84 -10.60 -4.97
N VAL A 202 -5.28 -10.18 -3.84
CA VAL A 202 -5.77 -9.03 -3.07
C VAL A 202 -4.61 -8.17 -2.59
N MET A 203 -4.94 -6.95 -2.26
CA MET A 203 -4.13 -5.98 -1.57
C MET A 203 -4.64 -5.83 -0.13
N LEU A 204 -3.71 -5.87 0.82
CA LEU A 204 -3.96 -5.59 2.24
C LEU A 204 -3.20 -4.34 2.64
N VAL A 205 -3.89 -3.45 3.36
CA VAL A 205 -3.36 -2.14 3.74
C VAL A 205 -3.67 -1.84 5.20
N THR A 206 -2.68 -1.41 5.97
CA THR A 206 -2.89 -0.88 7.33
C THR A 206 -2.82 0.64 7.35
N LEU A 207 -3.89 1.28 7.82
CA LEU A 207 -4.03 2.73 7.86
C LEU A 207 -4.72 3.21 9.13
N PRO A 208 -4.32 4.37 9.68
CA PRO A 208 -5.07 5.00 10.76
C PRO A 208 -6.44 5.45 10.27
N VAL A 209 -7.46 5.22 11.10
CA VAL A 209 -8.82 5.72 10.93
C VAL A 209 -9.14 6.63 12.12
N TYR A 210 -9.55 7.84 11.82
CA TYR A 210 -9.90 8.85 12.81
C TYR A 210 -11.41 8.89 12.94
N SER A 211 -11.92 8.83 14.17
CA SER A 211 -13.36 8.95 14.40
C SER A 211 -13.85 10.38 14.13
N GLU A 212 -15.17 10.58 14.09
CA GLU A 212 -15.72 11.89 13.72
C GLU A 212 -15.80 12.90 14.89
N LYS A 213 -15.55 12.47 16.13
CA LYS A 213 -16.00 13.19 17.33
C LYS A 213 -14.90 14.02 17.96
N ALA A 214 -14.83 15.30 17.56
CA ALA A 214 -14.38 16.37 18.44
C ALA A 214 -15.09 17.68 18.11
N GLU A 215 -16.13 18.01 18.89
CA GLU A 215 -16.72 19.37 18.95
C GLU A 215 -15.86 20.33 19.80
N SER A 216 -14.65 19.93 20.18
CA SER A 216 -13.72 20.73 20.97
C SER A 216 -12.29 20.63 20.43
N GLU A 217 -11.71 21.78 20.11
CA GLU A 217 -10.37 21.99 19.54
C GLU A 217 -9.19 21.58 20.47
N LYS A 218 -9.38 20.62 21.39
CA LYS A 218 -8.43 20.32 22.48
C LYS A 218 -8.04 18.85 22.66
N GLU A 219 -8.64 17.92 21.95
CA GLU A 219 -8.17 16.52 21.95
C GLU A 219 -7.77 16.13 20.53
N ASN A 220 -6.48 15.93 20.31
CA ASN A 220 -5.97 15.29 19.10
C ASN A 220 -6.52 13.86 19.08
N GLU A 221 -7.58 13.64 18.33
CA GLU A 221 -8.22 12.33 18.21
C GLU A 221 -7.19 11.32 17.67
N LYS A 222 -6.86 10.31 18.50
CA LYS A 222 -5.89 9.27 18.14
C LYS A 222 -6.46 8.41 17.02
N GLY A 223 -5.75 8.32 15.91
CA GLY A 223 -6.13 7.45 14.80
C GLY A 223 -5.93 5.99 15.17
N LYS A 224 -6.97 5.18 15.02
CA LYS A 224 -6.91 3.73 15.26
C LYS A 224 -6.39 3.02 14.03
N LEU A 225 -5.40 2.14 14.19
CA LEU A 225 -4.89 1.38 13.04
C LEU A 225 -5.94 0.35 12.60
N HIS A 226 -6.39 0.43 11.34
CA HIS A 226 -7.32 -0.51 10.72
C HIS A 226 -6.64 -1.31 9.61
N LEU A 227 -7.18 -2.50 9.33
CA LEU A 227 -6.84 -3.30 8.15
C LEU A 227 -7.89 -3.11 7.07
N TRP A 228 -7.45 -2.80 5.87
CA TRP A 228 -8.26 -2.66 4.67
C TRP A 228 -7.94 -3.79 3.68
N LEU A 229 -8.99 -4.27 3.00
CA LEU A 229 -8.90 -5.27 1.95
C LEU A 229 -9.40 -4.68 0.63
N THR A 230 -8.65 -4.90 -0.45
CA THR A 230 -9.10 -4.56 -1.79
C THR A 230 -8.58 -5.52 -2.85
N ASP A 231 -9.35 -5.73 -3.91
CA ASP A 231 -8.96 -6.43 -5.14
C ASP A 231 -8.75 -5.45 -6.31
N ASN A 232 -8.47 -4.18 -6.01
CA ASN A 232 -8.44 -3.05 -6.95
C ASN A 232 -9.82 -2.59 -7.49
N THR A 233 -10.93 -3.18 -7.02
CA THR A 233 -12.30 -2.79 -7.38
C THR A 233 -13.14 -2.53 -6.12
N HIS A 234 -13.26 -3.55 -5.28
CA HIS A 234 -13.95 -3.52 -4.00
C HIS A 234 -12.99 -3.07 -2.91
N ILE A 235 -13.48 -2.33 -1.93
CA ILE A 235 -12.68 -1.86 -0.78
C ILE A 235 -13.52 -2.08 0.47
N VAL A 236 -12.98 -2.81 1.44
CA VAL A 236 -13.66 -3.15 2.69
C VAL A 236 -12.74 -2.88 3.88
N ASP A 237 -13.25 -2.17 4.87
CA ASP A 237 -12.63 -2.06 6.19
C ASP A 237 -12.86 -3.37 6.96
N ILE A 238 -11.80 -4.14 7.18
CA ILE A 238 -11.84 -5.40 7.94
C ILE A 238 -11.97 -5.12 9.44
N GLY A 239 -11.55 -3.93 9.86
CA GLY A 239 -11.68 -3.41 11.21
C GLY A 239 -10.34 -3.14 11.89
N PRO A 240 -10.39 -2.82 13.19
CA PRO A 240 -9.23 -2.38 13.95
C PRO A 240 -8.20 -3.50 14.13
N VAL A 241 -6.93 -3.09 14.03
CA VAL A 241 -5.72 -3.84 14.38
C VAL A 241 -5.20 -3.38 15.75
N SER A 242 -5.30 -2.08 16.05
CA SER A 242 -4.93 -1.50 17.34
C SER A 242 -5.76 -0.25 17.65
N ASP A 243 -5.97 0.03 18.94
CA ASP A 243 -6.53 1.28 19.44
C ASP A 243 -5.45 2.36 19.67
N ASP A 244 -4.18 2.04 19.42
CA ASP A 244 -3.04 2.94 19.63
C ASP A 244 -2.87 3.95 18.49
N GLU A 245 -2.26 5.09 18.81
CA GLU A 245 -1.77 6.02 17.78
C GLU A 245 -0.48 5.46 17.16
N VAL A 246 -0.50 5.27 15.84
CA VAL A 246 0.57 4.59 15.10
C VAL A 246 1.38 5.58 14.25
N ALA A 247 2.71 5.47 14.31
CA ALA A 247 3.62 6.27 13.49
C ALA A 247 3.99 5.58 12.16
N ALA A 248 4.09 4.25 12.17
CA ALA A 248 4.37 3.43 11.00
C ALA A 248 3.86 2.01 11.21
N SER A 249 3.53 1.32 10.12
CA SER A 249 3.13 -0.09 10.14
C SER A 249 3.75 -0.89 8.99
N SER A 250 3.82 -2.20 9.17
CA SER A 250 4.23 -3.18 8.17
C SER A 250 3.34 -4.41 8.30
N LEU A 251 3.09 -5.06 7.16
CA LEU A 251 2.29 -6.27 7.06
C LEU A 251 3.14 -7.41 6.53
N LEU A 252 2.89 -8.61 7.04
CA LEU A 252 3.44 -9.86 6.53
C LEU A 252 2.32 -10.89 6.46
N TYR A 253 2.08 -11.41 5.27
CA TYR A 253 1.28 -12.61 5.06
C TYR A 253 2.21 -13.78 4.74
N ARG A 254 2.03 -14.89 5.46
CA ARG A 254 2.78 -16.14 5.24
C ARG A 254 1.77 -17.26 5.01
N SER A 255 1.98 -18.01 3.94
CA SER A 255 1.30 -19.27 3.65
C SER A 255 2.36 -20.36 3.48
N GLY A 256 2.17 -21.50 4.13
CA GLY A 256 3.07 -22.66 4.03
C GLY A 256 2.36 -23.95 4.42
N GLU A 257 2.91 -25.09 4.03
CA GLU A 257 2.45 -26.40 4.48
C GLU A 257 3.28 -26.84 5.69
N ASP A 258 2.65 -27.02 6.85
CA ASP A 258 3.26 -27.71 8.00
C ASP A 258 2.47 -28.99 8.30
N GLY A 259 3.16 -30.13 8.35
CA GLY A 259 2.56 -31.43 8.66
C GLY A 259 1.40 -31.88 7.75
N GLY A 260 1.26 -31.32 6.53
CA GLY A 260 0.17 -31.61 5.59
C GLY A 260 -1.07 -30.72 5.75
N ASN A 261 -1.04 -29.73 6.66
CA ASN A 261 -2.03 -28.67 6.75
C ASN A 261 -1.44 -27.36 6.21
N LYS A 262 -2.24 -26.61 5.46
CA LYS A 262 -1.91 -25.24 5.08
C LYS A 262 -2.07 -24.34 6.30
N GLU A 263 -0.98 -23.73 6.75
CA GLU A 263 -0.99 -22.69 7.77
C GLU A 263 -0.84 -21.32 7.10
N GLU A 264 -1.82 -20.46 7.35
CA GLU A 264 -1.82 -19.09 6.89
C GLU A 264 -1.80 -18.15 8.11
N GLU A 265 -0.86 -17.22 8.10
CA GLU A 265 -0.72 -16.22 9.15
C GLU A 265 -0.64 -14.83 8.52
N LEU A 266 -1.40 -13.90 9.10
CA LEU A 266 -1.28 -12.48 8.82
C LEU A 266 -0.76 -11.78 10.07
N ILE A 267 0.31 -11.02 9.91
CA ILE A 267 1.03 -10.38 11.00
C ILE A 267 1.11 -8.88 10.70
N ALA A 268 0.85 -8.07 11.72
CA ALA A 268 1.17 -6.65 11.71
C ALA A 268 2.31 -6.35 12.67
N LEU A 269 3.23 -5.51 12.20
CA LEU A 269 4.27 -4.88 13.00
C LEU A 269 4.04 -3.38 12.95
N TYR A 270 3.87 -2.72 14.09
CA TYR A 270 3.62 -1.28 14.11
C TYR A 270 4.36 -0.55 15.23
N GLU A 271 4.60 0.73 14.98
CA GLU A 271 5.21 1.64 15.94
C GLU A 271 4.11 2.39 16.69
N LYS A 272 4.00 2.09 17.99
CA LYS A 272 3.13 2.81 18.91
C LYS A 272 3.83 4.07 19.38
N LYS A 273 3.11 5.20 19.31
CA LYS A 273 3.51 6.42 20.01
C LYS A 273 3.02 6.36 21.45
N ASP A 274 3.93 6.51 22.39
CA ASP A 274 3.56 6.72 23.79
C ASP A 274 3.26 8.20 24.05
N ASP A 275 2.51 8.49 25.13
CA ASP A 275 2.14 9.87 25.50
C ASP A 275 3.37 10.72 25.94
N GLU A 276 4.50 10.08 26.24
CA GLU A 276 5.80 10.75 26.42
C GLU A 276 6.49 10.90 25.06
N GLU A 277 6.67 12.15 24.61
CA GLU A 277 7.11 12.61 23.28
C GLU A 277 8.36 11.95 22.65
N THR A 278 9.06 11.03 23.32
CA THR A 278 10.34 10.49 22.87
C THR A 278 10.44 8.98 22.79
N SER A 279 9.44 8.23 23.27
CA SER A 279 9.51 6.76 23.31
C SER A 279 8.59 6.13 22.27
N HIS A 280 9.20 5.36 21.37
CA HIS A 280 8.49 4.56 20.40
C HIS A 280 8.67 3.08 20.74
N SER A 281 7.55 2.35 20.83
CA SER A 281 7.57 0.90 21.04
C SER A 281 7.10 0.17 19.79
N LEU A 282 7.75 -0.94 19.48
CA LEU A 282 7.44 -1.77 18.33
C LEU A 282 6.56 -2.94 18.77
N TRP A 283 5.36 -3.05 18.20
CA TRP A 283 4.37 -4.05 18.56
C TRP A 283 4.22 -5.08 17.44
N PHE A 284 4.17 -6.34 17.85
CA PHE A 284 3.91 -7.49 17.00
C PHE A 284 2.52 -8.03 17.32
N VAL A 285 1.66 -8.17 16.31
CA VAL A 285 0.30 -8.69 16.47
C VAL A 285 0.00 -9.72 15.40
N LEU A 286 -0.45 -10.89 15.84
CA LEU A 286 -1.02 -11.91 14.96
C LEU A 286 -2.49 -11.57 14.68
N LEU A 287 -2.82 -11.35 13.41
CA LEU A 287 -4.12 -10.89 12.95
C LEU A 287 -5.06 -12.05 12.61
N THR A 288 -5.18 -13.03 13.50
CA THR A 288 -5.97 -14.25 13.26
C THR A 288 -7.44 -13.95 12.98
N GLU A 289 -8.05 -13.07 13.77
CA GLU A 289 -9.46 -12.70 13.59
C GLU A 289 -9.68 -11.90 12.30
N GLN A 290 -8.79 -10.96 11.99
CA GLN A 290 -8.88 -10.14 10.78
C GLN A 290 -8.63 -11.00 9.54
N LEU A 291 -7.70 -11.96 9.57
CA LEU A 291 -7.49 -12.91 8.48
C LEU A 291 -8.74 -13.78 8.24
N GLN A 292 -9.41 -14.24 9.29
CA GLN A 292 -10.68 -14.96 9.14
C GLN A 292 -11.76 -14.08 8.49
N ARG A 293 -11.88 -12.81 8.91
CA ARG A 293 -12.81 -11.86 8.30
C ARG A 293 -12.48 -11.60 6.82
N VAL A 294 -11.20 -11.49 6.47
CA VAL A 294 -10.77 -11.38 5.06
C VAL A 294 -11.27 -12.57 4.25
N LYS A 295 -11.09 -13.81 4.75
CA LYS A 295 -11.61 -15.02 4.08
C LYS A 295 -13.13 -14.99 3.93
N ASP A 296 -13.85 -14.55 4.96
CA ASP A 296 -15.31 -14.44 4.91
C ASP A 296 -15.77 -13.41 3.87
N VAL A 297 -15.07 -12.28 3.75
CA VAL A 297 -15.34 -11.24 2.74
C VAL A 297 -15.08 -11.79 1.34
N LEU A 298 -13.95 -12.47 1.11
CA LEU A 298 -13.63 -13.06 -0.19
C LEU A 298 -14.63 -14.14 -0.61
N SER A 299 -15.09 -14.96 0.33
CA SER A 299 -16.17 -15.94 0.08
C SER A 299 -17.48 -15.26 -0.33
N LYS A 300 -17.79 -14.10 0.25
CA LYS A 300 -18.99 -13.33 -0.12
C LYS A 300 -18.84 -12.70 -1.50
N TRP A 301 -17.72 -12.03 -1.79
CA TRP A 301 -17.47 -11.43 -3.12
C TRP A 301 -17.67 -12.47 -4.22
N LYS A 302 -17.10 -13.67 -4.05
CA LYS A 302 -17.30 -14.79 -4.98
C LYS A 302 -18.78 -15.14 -5.18
N LYS A 303 -19.54 -15.31 -4.10
CA LYS A 303 -20.97 -15.64 -4.19
C LYS A 303 -21.78 -14.55 -4.90
N VAL A 304 -21.39 -13.29 -4.73
CA VAL A 304 -22.00 -12.18 -5.44
C VAL A 304 -21.62 -12.22 -6.92
N ASP A 305 -20.34 -12.42 -7.24
CA ASP A 305 -19.85 -12.57 -8.62
C ASP A 305 -20.60 -13.69 -9.36
N GLU A 306 -20.77 -14.87 -8.74
CA GLU A 306 -21.54 -15.99 -9.28
C GLU A 306 -23.04 -15.68 -9.44
N THR A 307 -23.59 -14.87 -8.55
CA THR A 307 -25.00 -14.47 -8.61
C THR A 307 -25.23 -13.48 -9.74
N VAL A 308 -24.39 -12.45 -9.84
CA VAL A 308 -24.44 -11.44 -10.90
C VAL A 308 -24.21 -12.09 -12.26
N SER A 309 -23.23 -13.00 -12.37
CA SER A 309 -22.94 -13.71 -13.62
C SER A 309 -24.11 -14.54 -14.13
N ARG A 310 -24.99 -15.03 -13.25
CA ARG A 310 -26.20 -15.78 -13.62
C ARG A 310 -27.37 -14.91 -14.07
N LEU A 311 -27.37 -13.60 -13.78
CA LEU A 311 -28.45 -12.69 -14.19
C LEU A 311 -28.56 -12.57 -15.71
N CYS A 312 -27.48 -12.87 -16.44
CA CYS A 312 -27.42 -12.81 -17.90
C CYS A 312 -27.57 -14.17 -18.60
N ILE A 313 -27.88 -15.24 -17.86
CA ILE A 313 -28.18 -16.54 -18.46
C ILE A 313 -29.69 -16.65 -18.63
N SER A 314 -30.25 -15.96 -19.63
CA SER A 314 -31.61 -16.24 -20.10
C SER A 314 -31.53 -17.16 -21.34
N GLU A 315 -32.37 -18.20 -21.41
CA GLU A 315 -32.41 -19.13 -22.56
C GLU A 315 -32.65 -18.42 -23.91
N SER A 316 -33.21 -17.20 -23.89
CA SER A 316 -33.46 -16.37 -25.08
C SER A 316 -32.20 -15.68 -25.65
N ASP A 317 -31.16 -15.45 -24.85
CA ASP A 317 -29.96 -14.71 -25.30
C ASP A 317 -28.95 -15.62 -26.03
N VAL A 318 -29.15 -16.94 -25.99
CA VAL A 318 -28.31 -17.91 -26.71
C VAL A 318 -28.61 -17.89 -28.22
N GLU A 319 -29.79 -17.42 -28.64
CA GLU A 319 -30.18 -17.33 -30.06
C GLU A 319 -29.86 -15.98 -30.73
N SER A 320 -29.71 -14.88 -29.97
CA SER A 320 -29.35 -13.57 -30.51
C SER A 320 -27.87 -13.25 -30.25
N GLY A 321 -26.98 -13.88 -31.01
CA GLY A 321 -25.54 -13.60 -31.02
C GLY A 321 -25.18 -12.24 -31.61
N SER A 322 -25.71 -11.14 -31.06
CA SER A 322 -25.27 -9.78 -31.39
C SER A 322 -24.08 -9.42 -30.48
N PRO A 323 -22.90 -9.04 -31.03
CA PRO A 323 -21.71 -8.68 -30.25
C PRO A 323 -21.85 -7.45 -29.33
N GLY A 324 -23.04 -6.84 -29.26
CA GLY A 324 -23.33 -5.64 -28.48
C GLY A 324 -24.27 -5.86 -27.29
N ASP A 325 -24.74 -7.09 -27.04
CA ASP A 325 -25.68 -7.36 -25.95
C ASP A 325 -24.94 -7.54 -24.61
N ALA A 326 -25.45 -6.87 -23.56
CA ALA A 326 -24.86 -6.85 -22.22
C ALA A 326 -24.72 -8.23 -21.56
N CYS A 327 -25.41 -9.24 -22.09
CA CYS A 327 -25.41 -10.63 -21.62
C CYS A 327 -24.67 -11.60 -22.58
N SER A 328 -23.77 -11.09 -23.41
CA SER A 328 -22.88 -11.94 -24.22
C SER A 328 -21.96 -12.79 -23.33
N THR A 329 -21.70 -14.03 -23.74
CA THR A 329 -20.74 -14.96 -23.09
C THR A 329 -19.31 -14.44 -23.05
N THR A 330 -19.00 -13.39 -23.82
CA THR A 330 -17.68 -12.74 -23.85
C THR A 330 -17.56 -11.58 -22.85
N VAL A 331 -18.68 -11.10 -22.29
CA VAL A 331 -18.70 -9.99 -21.33
C VAL A 331 -18.68 -10.56 -19.91
N LYS A 332 -17.62 -10.27 -19.16
CA LYS A 332 -17.60 -10.48 -17.70
C LYS A 332 -18.30 -9.32 -17.03
N ILE A 333 -19.56 -9.54 -16.65
CA ILE A 333 -20.44 -8.50 -16.08
C ILE A 333 -19.94 -8.00 -14.72
N THR A 334 -19.15 -8.81 -14.02
CA THR A 334 -18.56 -8.48 -12.72
C THR A 334 -17.32 -7.59 -12.83
N ASP A 335 -16.72 -7.45 -14.01
CA ASP A 335 -15.52 -6.65 -14.18
C ASP A 335 -15.86 -5.16 -13.97
N GLY A 336 -15.24 -4.54 -12.96
CA GLY A 336 -15.49 -3.15 -12.58
C GLY A 336 -16.82 -2.90 -11.86
N LEU A 337 -17.56 -3.95 -11.49
CA LEU A 337 -18.72 -3.82 -10.61
C LEU A 337 -18.21 -3.56 -9.17
N VAL A 338 -18.55 -2.42 -8.59
CA VAL A 338 -18.03 -2.00 -7.27
C VAL A 338 -18.99 -2.29 -6.12
N GLY A 339 -20.28 -2.42 -6.41
CA GLY A 339 -21.32 -2.65 -5.39
C GLY A 339 -22.60 -3.20 -6.01
N PHE A 340 -23.35 -3.95 -5.21
CA PHE A 340 -24.57 -4.62 -5.64
C PHE A 340 -25.61 -4.60 -4.51
N LEU A 341 -26.72 -3.89 -4.72
CA LEU A 341 -27.83 -3.82 -3.77
C LEU A 341 -28.94 -4.78 -4.20
N SER A 342 -29.20 -5.81 -3.41
CA SER A 342 -30.17 -6.87 -3.74
C SER A 342 -31.11 -7.18 -2.57
N GLY A 343 -31.15 -8.42 -2.06
CA GLY A 343 -32.13 -8.87 -1.09
C GLY A 343 -31.85 -8.46 0.35
N ASN A 344 -30.67 -7.93 0.66
CA ASN A 344 -30.22 -7.71 2.03
C ASN A 344 -30.66 -6.35 2.61
N PHE A 345 -31.94 -6.26 3.00
CA PHE A 345 -32.52 -5.06 3.61
C PHE A 345 -32.90 -5.27 5.08
N SER A 346 -32.41 -4.39 5.96
CA SER A 346 -32.71 -4.44 7.40
C SER A 346 -32.68 -3.03 8.02
N ASP A 347 -33.65 -2.69 8.86
CA ASP A 347 -33.63 -1.49 9.71
C ASP A 347 -33.37 -0.17 8.95
N GLY A 348 -33.96 0.00 7.76
CA GLY A 348 -33.76 1.19 6.94
C GLY A 348 -32.39 1.26 6.26
N THR A 349 -31.62 0.17 6.28
CA THR A 349 -30.34 0.02 5.58
C THR A 349 -30.48 -1.05 4.49
N TRP A 350 -30.14 -0.68 3.27
CA TRP A 350 -29.95 -1.61 2.17
C TRP A 350 -28.47 -1.93 2.08
N ARG A 351 -28.12 -3.18 2.41
CA ARG A 351 -26.73 -3.59 2.52
C ARG A 351 -26.17 -3.93 1.14
N ASP A 352 -24.95 -3.46 0.89
CA ASP A 352 -24.18 -3.86 -0.27
C ASP A 352 -23.72 -5.31 -0.10
N GLU A 353 -24.02 -6.15 -1.10
CA GLU A 353 -23.67 -7.56 -1.09
C GLU A 353 -22.14 -7.75 -1.18
N TYR A 354 -21.40 -6.81 -1.77
CA TYR A 354 -19.94 -6.76 -1.74
C TYR A 354 -19.37 -6.16 -0.44
N LEU A 355 -20.22 -5.75 0.50
CA LEU A 355 -19.84 -5.18 1.79
C LEU A 355 -19.06 -3.85 1.73
N GLY A 356 -19.07 -3.17 0.58
CA GLY A 356 -18.41 -1.87 0.42
C GLY A 356 -19.23 -0.77 1.09
N VAL A 357 -20.29 -0.30 0.42
CA VAL A 357 -21.05 0.88 0.87
C VAL A 357 -22.56 0.62 0.89
N ASN A 358 -23.14 0.59 2.09
CA ASN A 358 -24.58 0.44 2.28
C ASN A 358 -25.35 1.72 1.90
N ALA A 359 -26.59 1.55 1.45
CA ALA A 359 -27.51 2.67 1.22
C ALA A 359 -28.49 2.86 2.37
N THR A 360 -28.74 4.11 2.77
CA THR A 360 -29.81 4.44 3.73
C THR A 360 -31.14 4.62 2.99
N VAL A 361 -32.16 3.88 3.40
CA VAL A 361 -33.50 3.93 2.81
C VAL A 361 -34.46 4.65 3.75
N LYS A 362 -35.09 5.71 3.26
CA LYS A 362 -36.15 6.42 3.98
C LYS A 362 -37.50 5.85 3.58
N ARG A 363 -38.35 5.53 4.55
CA ARG A 363 -39.77 5.23 4.27
C ARG A 363 -40.44 6.52 3.79
N MET A 364 -41.00 6.50 2.58
CA MET A 364 -41.99 7.49 2.17
C MET A 364 -43.32 7.09 2.84
N GLN A 365 -43.88 7.95 3.70
CA GLN A 365 -45.27 7.81 4.13
C GLN A 365 -46.15 8.14 2.92
N GLY A 366 -46.81 7.12 2.37
CA GLY A 366 -47.78 7.24 1.29
C GLY A 366 -49.18 7.51 1.81
#